data_AF-A0A829PHK2-F1
#
_entry.id   AF-A0A829PHK2-F1
#
_cell.length_a   1.000
_cell.length_b   1.000
_cell.length_c   1.000
_cell.angle_alpha   90.00
_cell.angle_beta   90.00
_cell.angle_gamma   90.00
#
_symmetry.space_group_name_H-M   'P 1'
#
loop_
_entity.id
_entity.type
_entity.pdbx_description
1 polymer ?
#
loop_
_entity_poly.entity_id
_entity_poly.type
_entity_poly.pdbx_seq_one_letter_code
_entity_poly.pdbx_strand_id
1 'polypeptide(L)' 'MSIPQAALWLSLTTLFGLLAYYFIGIDQGAVSIFGSDMHVHEFVHDARHLLGFPCH' A
#
# COMPACT_ATOMS: atom_id res chain seq x y z
N MET A 1 25.25 5.70 -12.39
CA MET A 1 23.94 5.17 -12.83
C MET A 1 23.61 5.79 -14.18
N SER A 2 23.27 5.01 -15.21
CA SER A 2 22.85 5.59 -16.50
C SER A 2 21.44 6.20 -16.38
N ILE A 3 21.08 7.12 -17.28
CA ILE A 3 19.73 7.74 -17.29
C ILE A 3 18.61 6.69 -17.36
N PRO A 4 18.66 5.67 -18.26
CA PRO A 4 17.63 4.64 -18.30
C PRO A 4 17.55 3.84 -17.00
N GLN A 5 18.69 3.52 -16.41
CA GLN A 5 18.73 2.79 -15.13
C GLN A 5 18.15 3.62 -13.98
N ALA A 6 18.43 4.93 -13.97
CA ALA A 6 17.84 5.85 -13.00
C ALA A 6 16.32 5.96 -13.15
N ALA A 7 15.83 6.11 -14.39
CA ALA A 7 14.41 6.16 -14.69
C ALA A 7 13.70 4.87 -14.26
N LEU A 8 14.30 3.70 -14.50
CA LEU A 8 13.75 2.41 -14.07
C LEU A 8 13.61 2.33 -12.55
N TRP A 9 14.67 2.63 -11.80
CA TRP A 9 14.64 2.58 -10.34
C TRP A 9 13.62 3.56 -9.76
N LEU A 10 13.60 4.81 -10.22
CA LEU A 10 12.64 5.80 -9.76
C LEU A 10 11.20 5.38 -10.04
N SER A 11 10.94 4.80 -11.21
CA SER A 11 9.60 4.32 -11.59
C SER A 11 9.15 3.17 -10.70
N LEU A 12 10.04 2.19 -10.46
CA LEU A 12 9.76 1.07 -9.57
C LEU A 12 9.54 1.53 -8.13
N THR A 13 10.42 2.36 -7.59
CA THR A 13 10.26 2.90 -6.23
C THR A 13 8.96 3.68 -6.08
N THR A 14 8.60 4.50 -7.07
CA THR A 14 7.33 5.24 -7.07
C THR A 14 6.14 4.29 -7.09
N LEU A 15 6.17 3.28 -7.98
CA LEU A 15 5.11 2.27 -8.07
C LEU A 15 4.93 1.53 -6.74
N PHE A 16 6.01 1.03 -6.15
CA PHE A 16 5.94 0.31 -4.86
C PHE A 16 5.50 1.22 -3.71
N GLY A 17 5.92 2.48 -3.70
CA GLY A 17 5.45 3.47 -2.72
C GLY A 17 3.94 3.72 -2.81
N LEU A 18 3.41 3.84 -4.03
CA LEU A 18 1.97 3.99 -4.25
C LEU A 18 1.19 2.74 -3.84
N LEU A 19 1.71 1.54 -4.14
CA LEU A 19 1.09 0.28 -3.70
C LEU A 19 1.04 0.18 -2.17
N ALA A 20 2.14 0.52 -1.48
CA ALA A 20 2.17 0.52 -0.02
C ALA A 20 1.15 1.52 0.55
N TYR A 21 1.09 2.73 0.00
CA TYR A 21 0.11 3.74 0.41
C TYR A 21 -1.32 3.26 0.21
N TYR A 22 -1.62 2.62 -0.92
CA TYR A 22 -2.93 2.06 -1.21
C TYR A 22 -3.34 1.00 -0.17
N PHE A 23 -2.50 0.00 0.08
CA PHE A 23 -2.85 -1.08 1.02
C PHE A 23 -2.92 -0.63 2.48
N ILE A 24 -2.09 0.34 2.90
CA ILE A 24 -2.06 0.84 4.28
C ILE A 24 -3.21 1.81 4.58
N GLY A 25 -3.58 2.65 3.61
CA GLY A 25 -4.49 3.76 3.85
C GLY A 25 -5.82 3.69 3.12
N ILE A 26 -5.85 3.12 1.91
CA ILE A 26 -6.98 3.25 0.97
C ILE A 26 -7.80 1.97 0.85
N ASP A 27 -7.20 0.79 0.94
CA ASP A 27 -7.91 -0.49 0.84
C ASP A 27 -8.84 -0.66 2.05
N GLN A 28 -10.16 -0.50 1.84
CA GLN A 28 -11.21 -0.49 2.89
C GLN A 28 -12.40 -1.41 2.52
N GLY A 29 -12.22 -2.39 1.64
CA GLY A 29 -13.29 -3.27 1.14
C GLY A 29 -14.29 -2.63 0.15
N ALA A 30 -14.59 -1.34 0.27
CA ALA A 30 -15.46 -0.61 -0.69
C ALA A 30 -14.70 -0.08 -1.92
N VAL A 31 -13.41 0.18 -1.77
CA VAL A 31 -12.48 0.64 -2.84
C VAL A 31 -11.36 -0.37 -3.08
N SER A 32 -11.55 -1.61 -2.63
CA SER A 32 -10.58 -2.70 -2.75
C SER A 32 -10.54 -3.27 -4.17
N ILE A 33 -9.33 -3.48 -4.69
CA ILE A 33 -9.11 -4.20 -5.95
C ILE A 33 -9.47 -5.68 -5.86
N PHE A 34 -9.59 -6.20 -4.64
CA PHE A 34 -10.04 -7.57 -4.35
C PHE A 34 -11.56 -7.62 -4.11
N GLY A 35 -12.29 -6.52 -4.32
CA GLY A 35 -13.73 -6.44 -4.14
C GLY A 35 -14.12 -6.45 -2.66
N SER A 36 -15.16 -7.19 -2.29
CA SER A 36 -15.63 -7.27 -0.91
C SER A 36 -14.75 -8.16 -0.01
N ASP A 37 -13.65 -8.69 -0.52
CA ASP A 37 -12.70 -9.48 0.26
C ASP A 37 -11.81 -8.56 1.11
N MET A 38 -11.77 -8.80 2.43
CA MET A 38 -11.12 -7.89 3.39
C MET A 38 -9.90 -8.48 4.09
N HIS A 39 -9.42 -9.67 3.71
CA HIS A 39 -8.27 -10.29 4.39
C HIS A 39 -7.01 -9.39 4.36
N VAL A 40 -6.77 -8.71 3.23
CA VAL A 40 -5.66 -7.77 3.11
C VAL A 40 -5.92 -6.51 3.94
N HIS A 41 -7.13 -5.96 3.87
CA HIS A 41 -7.55 -4.82 4.68
C HIS A 41 -7.33 -5.09 6.17
N GLU A 42 -7.87 -6.19 6.70
CA GLU A 42 -7.77 -6.55 8.12
C GLU A 42 -6.33 -6.81 8.54
N PHE A 43 -5.55 -7.53 7.73
CA PHE A 43 -4.13 -7.76 8.02
C PHE A 43 -3.35 -6.44 8.14
N VAL A 44 -3.51 -5.53 7.19
CA VAL A 44 -2.79 -4.25 7.20
C VAL A 44 -3.35 -3.31 8.26
N HIS A 45 -4.66 -3.32 8.46
CA HIS A 45 -5.32 -2.61 9.55
C HIS A 45 -4.72 -3.04 10.89
N ASP A 46 -4.68 -4.33 11.20
CA ASP A 46 -4.13 -4.85 12.46
C ASP A 46 -2.64 -4.53 12.63
N ALA A 47 -1.86 -4.58 11.54
CA ALA A 47 -0.45 -4.19 11.57
C ALA A 47 -0.26 -2.70 11.95
N ARG A 48 -1.14 -1.79 11.50
CA ARG A 48 -1.06 -0.37 11.88
C ARG A 48 -1.39 -0.17 13.37
N HIS A 49 -2.35 -0.93 13.89
CA HIS A 49 -2.69 -0.95 15.31
C HIS A 49 -1.53 -1.48 16.15
N LEU A 50 -0.88 -2.55 15.70
CA LEU A 50 0.33 -3.09 16.34
C LEU A 50 1.46 -2.06 16.42
N LEU A 51 1.60 -1.22 15.40
CA LEU A 51 2.56 -0.11 15.36
C LEU A 51 2.10 1.15 16.13
N GLY A 52 0.94 1.10 16.78
CA GLY A 52 0.40 2.17 17.63
C GLY A 52 -0.29 3.30 16.88
N PHE A 53 -0.59 3.14 15.59
CA PHE A 53 -1.31 4.16 14.82
C PHE A 53 -2.82 4.10 15.14
N PRO A 54 -3.45 5.25 15.44
CA PRO A 54 -4.88 5.29 15.77
C PRO A 54 -5.77 5.03 14.55
N CYS A 55 -6.94 4.42 14.79
CA CYS A 55 -8.06 4.32 13.84
C CYS A 55 -9.30 5.06 14.36
N HIS A 56 -10.26 5.26 13.45
CA HIS A 56 -11.61 5.76 13.73
C HIS A 56 -12.53 4.59 14.06
#